data_AF-A0A7R9UVV4-F1
#
_entry.id   AF-A0A7R9UVV4-F1
#
_cell.length_a   1.000
_cell.length_b   1.000
_cell.length_c   1.000
_cell.angle_alpha   90.00
_cell.angle_beta   90.00
_cell.angle_gamma   90.00
#
_symmetry.space_group_name_H-M   'P 1'
#
loop_
_entity.id
_entity.type
_entity.pdbx_description
1 polymer ?
#
loop_
_entity_poly.entity_id
_entity_poly.type
_entity_poly.pdbx_seq_one_letter_code
_entity_poly.pdbx_strand_id
1 'polypeptide(L)'
;MTTQHPDYGKLAARLAISNLHKQTEPSFAKTVATLHSYVDPHTGEQAPLVSDETLALATEHAATLDDAIKHERDFEYDFFGFRTLERSYLLRMDGRVVERPQH
;
A
#
# COMPACT_ATOMS: atom_id res chain seq x y z
N MET A 1 10.45 -22.46 -11.07
CA MET A 1 9.22 -22.52 -11.89
C MET A 1 9.19 -21.42 -12.97
N THR A 2 9.63 -20.19 -12.70
CA THR A 2 9.83 -19.18 -13.76
C THR A 2 10.84 -19.61 -14.84
N THR A 3 11.82 -20.44 -14.44
CA THR A 3 12.76 -21.12 -15.34
C THR A 3 12.12 -22.17 -16.26
N GLN A 4 10.86 -22.57 -16.01
CA GLN A 4 10.10 -23.50 -16.86
C GLN A 4 9.23 -22.76 -17.87
N HIS A 5 8.59 -21.65 -17.48
CA HIS A 5 7.81 -20.81 -18.39
C HIS A 5 7.75 -19.36 -17.87
N PRO A 6 7.95 -18.35 -18.74
CA PRO A 6 7.96 -16.93 -18.32
C PRO A 6 6.64 -16.47 -17.69
N ASP A 7 5.50 -17.05 -18.08
CA ASP A 7 4.20 -16.64 -17.53
C ASP A 7 3.98 -17.03 -16.06
N TYR A 8 4.77 -17.95 -15.50
CA TYR A 8 4.71 -18.22 -14.06
C TYR A 8 5.13 -16.99 -13.23
N GLY A 9 6.05 -16.17 -13.74
CA GLY A 9 6.44 -14.92 -13.09
C GLY A 9 5.29 -13.91 -13.04
N LYS A 10 4.56 -13.78 -14.16
CA LYS A 10 3.37 -12.92 -14.26
C LYS A 10 2.24 -13.41 -13.35
N LEU A 11 2.01 -14.71 -13.29
CA LEU A 11 1.00 -15.30 -12.41
C LEU A 11 1.34 -15.04 -10.94
N ALA A 12 2.60 -15.24 -10.54
CA ALA A 12 3.06 -14.97 -9.18
C ALA A 12 2.90 -13.49 -8.80
N ALA A 13 3.26 -12.57 -9.70
CA ALA A 13 3.06 -11.13 -9.49
C ALA A 13 1.58 -10.79 -9.28
N ARG A 14 0.70 -11.23 -10.19
CA ARG A 14 -0.74 -10.99 -10.10
C ARG A 14 -1.36 -11.55 -8.83
N LEU A 15 -0.94 -12.75 -8.41
CA LEU A 15 -1.42 -13.36 -7.17
C LEU A 15 -1.00 -12.55 -5.94
N ALA A 16 0.27 -12.12 -5.89
CA ALA A 16 0.78 -11.32 -4.78
C ALA A 16 0.08 -9.96 -4.67
N ILE A 17 -0.08 -9.26 -5.79
CA ILE A 17 -0.76 -7.95 -5.85
C ILE A 17 -2.24 -8.09 -5.51
N SER A 18 -2.94 -9.10 -6.06
CA SER A 18 -4.34 -9.36 -5.72
C SER A 18 -4.52 -9.67 -4.24
N ASN A 19 -3.57 -10.35 -3.61
CA ASN A 19 -3.60 -10.59 -2.18
C ASN A 19 -3.40 -9.30 -1.37
N LEU A 20 -2.46 -8.44 -1.78
CA LEU A 20 -2.27 -7.13 -1.15
C LEU A 20 -3.54 -6.28 -1.23
N HIS A 21 -4.20 -6.21 -2.39
CA HIS A 21 -5.44 -5.44 -2.55
C HIS A 21 -6.57 -5.94 -1.64
N LYS A 22 -6.63 -7.24 -1.32
CA LYS A 22 -7.63 -7.80 -0.39
C LYS A 22 -7.34 -7.46 1.08
N GLN A 23 -6.11 -7.08 1.40
CA GLN A 23 -5.65 -6.82 2.76
C GLN A 23 -5.50 -5.32 3.07
N THR A 24 -5.66 -4.45 2.06
CA THR A 24 -5.44 -3.00 2.15
C THR A 24 -6.67 -2.22 1.71
N GLU A 25 -6.91 -1.07 2.32
CA GLU A 25 -7.99 -0.15 1.92
C GLU A 25 -7.72 0.39 0.50
N PRO A 26 -8.73 0.55 -0.37
CA PRO A 26 -8.55 1.19 -1.68
C PRO A 26 -8.39 2.71 -1.60
N SER A 27 -9.14 3.40 -0.74
CA SER A 27 -9.10 4.87 -0.63
C SER A 27 -7.78 5.34 -0.03
N PHE A 28 -7.08 6.22 -0.75
CA PHE A 28 -5.83 6.85 -0.31
C PHE A 28 -6.07 7.71 0.93
N ALA A 29 -7.12 8.55 0.91
CA ALA A 29 -7.42 9.43 2.03
C ALA A 29 -7.66 8.65 3.33
N LYS A 30 -8.35 7.51 3.25
CA LYS A 30 -8.56 6.63 4.42
C LYS A 30 -7.27 5.95 4.88
N THR A 31 -6.40 5.53 3.95
CA THR A 31 -5.09 4.96 4.29
C THR A 31 -4.23 5.99 5.04
N VAL A 32 -4.17 7.23 4.55
CA VAL A 32 -3.45 8.34 5.22
C VAL A 32 -4.02 8.62 6.61
N ALA A 33 -5.35 8.65 6.75
CA ALA A 33 -5.99 8.81 8.07
C ALA A 33 -5.62 7.66 9.04
N THR A 34 -5.56 6.42 8.52
CA THR A 34 -5.17 5.25 9.31
C THR A 34 -3.71 5.35 9.77
N LEU A 35 -2.80 5.74 8.87
CA LEU A 35 -1.38 5.95 9.17
C LEU A 35 -1.14 7.09 10.16
N HIS A 36 -1.95 8.16 10.09
CA HIS A 36 -1.90 9.26 11.04
C HIS A 36 -2.35 8.83 12.43
N SER A 37 -3.41 8.04 12.50
CA SER A 37 -3.96 7.51 13.76
C SER A 37 -3.12 6.39 14.40
N TYR A 38 -1.93 6.07 13.87
CA TYR A 38 -1.10 4.98 14.36
C TYR A 38 -0.65 5.22 15.81
N VAL A 39 -0.81 4.17 16.62
CA VAL A 39 -0.38 4.10 18.02
C VAL A 39 0.63 2.98 18.11
N ASP A 40 1.80 3.25 18.69
CA ASP A 40 2.83 2.21 18.85
C ASP A 40 2.33 1.15 19.83
N PRO A 41 2.23 -0.14 19.43
CA PRO A 41 1.71 -1.20 20.30
C PRO A 41 2.60 -1.50 21.51
N HIS A 42 3.89 -1.09 21.50
CA HIS A 42 4.82 -1.33 22.60
C HIS A 42 4.74 -0.25 23.68
N THR A 43 4.55 1.01 23.30
CA THR A 43 4.51 2.15 24.23
C THR A 43 3.09 2.63 24.53
N GLY A 44 2.13 2.35 23.64
CA GLY A 44 0.77 2.85 23.72
C GLY A 44 0.64 4.35 23.38
N GLU A 45 1.70 4.97 22.87
CA GLU A 45 1.74 6.38 22.52
C GLU A 45 1.40 6.61 21.05
N GLN A 46 0.84 7.78 20.73
CA GLN A 46 0.61 8.17 19.34
C GLN A 46 1.95 8.35 18.62
N ALA A 47 2.11 7.61 17.52
CA ALA A 47 3.30 7.62 16.69
C ALA A 47 2.89 7.84 15.23
N PRO A 48 2.28 9.00 14.89
CA PRO A 48 1.76 9.24 13.54
C PRO A 48 2.84 9.02 12.48
N LEU A 49 2.54 8.19 11.48
CA LEU A 49 3.48 7.87 10.39
C LEU A 49 3.47 8.92 9.27
N VAL A 50 2.48 9.82 9.28
CA VAL A 50 2.28 10.92 8.35
C VAL A 50 2.02 12.21 9.12
N SER A 51 2.34 13.37 8.55
CA SER A 51 2.14 14.67 9.20
C SER A 51 0.68 15.11 9.20
N ASP A 52 0.32 16.00 10.13
CA ASP A 52 -1.00 16.64 10.20
C ASP A 52 -1.34 17.39 8.90
N GLU A 53 -0.34 18.00 8.26
CA GLU A 53 -0.48 18.71 6.99
C GLU A 53 -0.89 17.76 5.87
N THR A 54 -0.22 16.61 5.76
CA THR A 54 -0.55 15.59 4.75
C THR A 54 -1.96 15.05 4.98
N LEU A 55 -2.37 14.81 6.23
CA LEU A 55 -3.73 14.39 6.54
C LEU A 55 -4.76 15.45 6.13
N ALA A 56 -4.51 16.72 6.44
CA ALA A 56 -5.41 17.82 6.10
C ALA A 56 -5.62 17.93 4.58
N LEU A 57 -4.53 17.92 3.81
CA LEU A 57 -4.56 17.98 2.34
C LEU A 57 -5.23 16.73 1.74
N ALA A 58 -4.92 15.55 2.25
CA ALA A 58 -5.52 14.30 1.79
C ALA A 58 -7.03 14.25 2.06
N THR A 59 -7.48 14.81 3.18
CA THR A 59 -8.90 14.89 3.56
C THR A 59 -9.64 15.94 2.73
N GLU A 60 -9.03 17.12 2.55
CA GLU A 60 -9.62 18.23 1.76
C GLU A 60 -9.84 17.83 0.29
N HIS A 61 -8.91 17.06 -0.28
CA HIS A 61 -8.96 16.65 -1.69
C HIS A 61 -9.28 15.16 -1.88
N ALA A 62 -9.87 14.51 -0.89
CA ALA A 62 -10.06 13.05 -0.86
C ALA A 62 -10.69 12.50 -2.15
N ALA A 63 -11.79 13.08 -2.63
CA ALA A 63 -12.46 12.61 -3.83
C ALA A 63 -11.60 12.73 -5.09
N THR A 64 -10.87 13.84 -5.23
CA THR A 64 -10.00 14.10 -6.39
C THR A 64 -8.79 13.17 -6.39
N LEU A 65 -8.18 12.95 -5.23
CA LEU A 65 -7.01 12.08 -5.08
C LEU A 65 -7.39 10.61 -5.28
N ASP A 66 -8.50 10.15 -4.69
CA ASP A 66 -8.98 8.77 -4.85
C ASP A 66 -9.35 8.47 -6.31
N ASP A 67 -9.96 9.42 -7.04
CA ASP A 67 -10.33 9.24 -8.46
C ASP A 67 -9.11 9.28 -9.40
N ALA A 68 -8.06 10.02 -9.02
CA ALA A 68 -6.82 10.08 -9.79
C ALA A 68 -6.02 8.76 -9.75
N ILE A 69 -6.20 7.95 -8.70
CA ILE A 69 -5.45 6.73 -8.46
C ILE A 69 -6.01 5.56 -9.29
N LYS A 70 -5.13 4.93 -10.08
CA LYS A 70 -5.47 3.77 -10.92
C LYS A 70 -4.80 2.51 -10.38
N HIS A 71 -5.48 1.78 -9.50
CA HIS A 71 -4.95 0.55 -8.88
C HIS A 71 -4.59 -0.56 -9.87
N GLU A 72 -5.11 -0.53 -11.09
CA GLU A 72 -4.74 -1.45 -12.16
C GLU A 72 -3.25 -1.41 -12.49
N ARG A 73 -2.60 -0.25 -12.25
CA ARG A 73 -1.16 -0.06 -12.46
C ARG A 73 -0.29 -0.87 -11.51
N ASP A 74 -0.83 -1.32 -10.38
CA ASP A 74 -0.08 -2.23 -9.50
C ASP A 74 0.28 -3.54 -10.22
N PHE A 75 -0.52 -3.98 -11.19
CA PHE A 75 -0.25 -5.16 -12.01
C PHE A 75 0.83 -4.98 -13.07
N GLU A 76 1.38 -3.78 -13.22
CA GLU A 76 2.52 -3.50 -14.11
C GLU A 76 3.85 -3.93 -13.48
N TYR A 77 3.92 -4.07 -12.15
CA TYR A 77 5.11 -4.57 -11.47
C TYR A 77 5.33 -6.06 -11.72
N ASP A 78 6.59 -6.43 -11.93
CA ASP A 78 7.00 -7.82 -11.90
C ASP A 78 7.04 -8.36 -10.46
N PHE A 79 7.14 -9.68 -10.32
CA PHE A 79 7.10 -10.29 -8.99
C PHE A 79 8.23 -9.79 -8.09
N PHE A 80 9.45 -9.66 -8.61
CA PHE A 80 10.60 -9.26 -7.80
C PHE A 80 10.57 -7.77 -7.43
N GLY A 81 10.15 -6.90 -8.35
CA GLY A 81 9.92 -5.48 -8.09
C GLY A 81 8.85 -5.30 -7.01
N PHE A 82 7.72 -6.00 -7.12
CA PHE A 82 6.68 -5.95 -6.10
C PHE A 82 7.18 -6.43 -4.73
N ARG A 83 7.90 -7.56 -4.65
CA ARG A 83 8.47 -8.05 -3.39
C ARG A 83 9.48 -7.09 -2.77
N THR A 84 10.18 -6.32 -3.60
CA THR A 84 11.12 -5.29 -3.14
C THR A 84 10.38 -4.11 -2.52
N LEU A 85 9.32 -3.62 -3.18
CA LEU A 85 8.44 -2.58 -2.65
C LEU A 85 7.79 -3.01 -1.33
N GLU A 86 7.18 -4.19 -1.31
CA GLU A 86 6.51 -4.75 -0.14
C GLU A 86 7.46 -4.88 1.06
N ARG A 87 8.74 -5.21 0.83
CA ARG A 87 9.70 -5.42 1.91
C ARG A 87 10.13 -4.13 2.61
N SER A 88 10.31 -3.05 1.87
CA SER A 88 11.09 -1.91 2.36
C SER A 88 10.48 -0.53 2.09
N TYR A 89 9.48 -0.43 1.22
CA TYR A 89 8.97 0.87 0.75
C TYR A 89 7.52 1.13 1.18
N LEU A 90 6.67 0.10 1.22
CA LEU A 90 5.29 0.27 1.65
C LEU A 90 5.21 0.36 3.18
N LEU A 91 4.51 1.38 3.70
CA LEU A 91 4.35 1.57 5.13
C LEU A 91 3.59 0.42 5.77
N ARG A 92 3.98 0.16 7.02
CA ARG A 92 3.46 -0.95 7.81
C ARG A 92 2.96 -0.46 9.15
N MET A 93 1.87 -1.05 9.59
CA MET A 93 1.36 -0.94 10.95
C MET A 93 1.28 -2.35 11.52
N ASP A 94 1.79 -2.56 12.73
CA ASP A 94 1.79 -3.86 13.40
C ASP A 94 2.38 -5.01 12.56
N GLY A 95 3.42 -4.69 11.77
CA GLY A 95 4.10 -5.63 10.88
C GLY A 95 3.31 -6.00 9.61
N ARG A 96 2.13 -5.43 9.38
CA ARG A 96 1.33 -5.62 8.16
C ARG A 96 1.45 -4.43 7.24
N VAL A 97 1.51 -4.68 5.94
CA VAL A 97 1.51 -3.62 4.92
C VAL A 97 0.12 -3.00 4.83
N VAL A 98 0.06 -1.68 4.91
CA VAL A 98 -1.21 -0.92 4.90
C VAL A 98 -1.38 -0.14 3.60
N GLU A 99 -0.27 0.21 2.95
CA GLU A 99 -0.27 0.95 1.68
C GLU A 99 -0.26 0.03 0.46
N ARG A 100 -0.88 0.53 -0.61
CA ARG A 100 -0.71 0.00 -1.97
C ARG A 100 0.42 0.77 -2.66
N PRO A 101 1.07 0.21 -3.70
CA PRO A 101 2.11 0.93 -4.43
C PRO A 101 1.65 2.25 -5.08
N GLN A 102 0.35 2.44 -5.34
CA GLN A 102 -0.19 3.71 -5.84
C GLN A 102 -0.54 4.74 -4.74
N HIS A 103 -0.54 4.35 -3.46
CA HIS A 103 -0.73 5.27 -2.35
C HIS A 103 0.59 5.99 -2.09
#